data_AF-A0A971X6W5-F1
#
_entry.id   AF-A0A971X6W5-F1
#
_cell.length_a   1.000
_cell.length_b   1.000
_cell.length_c   1.000
_cell.angle_alpha   90.00
_cell.angle_beta   90.00
_cell.angle_gamma   90.00
#
_symmetry.space_group_name_H-M   'P 1'
#
loop_
_entity.id
_entity.type
_entity.pdbx_description
1 polymer ?
#
loop_
_entity_poly.entity_id
_entity_poly.type
_entity_poly.pdbx_seq_one_letter_code
_entity_poly.pdbx_strand_id
1 'polypeptide(L)'
;MARYEEKKQLKCSFCGKTQEQVKRLVAGPGVYICDECIELCSEIIGEEFEDVGVDIQMDEIPKPAEIKNILDNYVIGQEKAKKSLSVAVYNHYKRINSDIVTDDVELQKSNILMIGPTGSGKTLLAQTLAKILNVPFAIADATSLTEAGYVGEDVENILLKLIQA
;
A
#
# COMPACT_ATOMS: atom_id res chain seq x y z
N MET A 1 40.60 8.32 -51.91
CA MET A 1 39.80 7.42 -51.04
C MET A 1 40.40 7.45 -49.65
N ALA A 2 39.59 7.87 -48.66
CA ALA A 2 39.67 7.55 -47.22
C ALA A 2 38.95 8.67 -46.45
N ARG A 3 37.60 8.63 -46.42
CA ARG A 3 36.84 9.37 -45.42
C ARG A 3 37.02 8.63 -44.10
N TYR A 4 37.77 9.21 -43.17
CA TYR A 4 37.79 8.75 -41.78
C TYR A 4 36.39 9.00 -41.21
N GLU A 5 35.58 7.95 -41.07
CA GLU A 5 34.38 7.99 -40.25
C GLU A 5 34.83 8.06 -38.79
N GLU A 6 34.68 9.23 -38.18
CA GLU A 6 34.78 9.40 -36.73
C GLU A 6 33.81 8.42 -36.08
N LYS A 7 34.33 7.38 -35.42
CA LYS A 7 33.56 6.50 -34.56
C LYS A 7 32.94 7.36 -33.46
N LYS A 8 31.69 7.78 -33.65
CA LYS A 8 30.89 8.47 -32.64
C LYS A 8 30.85 7.58 -31.41
N GLN A 9 31.64 7.92 -30.40
CA GLN A 9 31.62 7.22 -29.12
C GLN A 9 30.22 7.38 -28.52
N LEU A 10 29.49 6.25 -28.44
CA LEU A 10 28.19 6.19 -27.83
C LEU A 10 28.36 6.41 -26.32
N LYS A 11 27.62 7.37 -25.78
CA LYS A 11 27.67 7.78 -24.37
C LYS A 11 26.27 7.89 -23.80
N CYS A 12 26.11 7.55 -22.53
CA CYS A 12 24.87 7.73 -21.78
C CYS A 12 24.52 9.22 -21.71
N SER A 13 23.27 9.56 -22.01
CA SER A 13 22.74 10.92 -21.95
C SER A 13 22.54 11.44 -20.52
N PHE A 14 22.54 10.56 -19.52
CA PHE A 14 22.30 10.90 -18.10
C PHE A 14 23.62 11.09 -17.34
N CYS A 15 24.50 10.08 -17.32
CA CYS A 15 25.76 10.13 -16.57
C CYS A 15 27.01 10.45 -17.42
N GLY A 16 26.89 10.49 -18.75
CA GLY A 16 28.00 10.79 -19.66
C GLY A 16 29.01 9.66 -19.88
N LYS A 17 28.85 8.51 -19.22
CA LYS A 17 29.74 7.34 -19.40
C LYS A 17 29.68 6.78 -20.82
N THR A 18 30.82 6.37 -21.35
CA THR A 18 30.91 5.73 -22.67
C THR A 18 30.43 4.28 -22.62
N GLN A 19 30.12 3.69 -23.78
CA GLN A 19 29.70 2.29 -23.90
C GLN A 19 30.69 1.29 -23.28
N GLU A 20 31.99 1.63 -23.22
CA GLU A 20 33.03 0.78 -22.63
C GLU A 20 33.05 0.82 -21.10
N GLN A 21 32.46 1.86 -20.49
CA GLN A 21 32.45 2.08 -19.04
C GLN A 21 31.23 1.48 -18.33
N VAL A 22 30.28 0.92 -19.07
CA VAL A 22 29.00 0.42 -18.56
C VAL A 22 28.74 -0.99 -19.07
N LYS A 23 28.00 -1.82 -18.32
CA LYS A 23 27.74 -3.19 -18.76
C LYS A 23 26.76 -3.23 -19.93
N ARG A 24 25.79 -2.32 -19.94
CA ARG A 24 24.80 -2.21 -21.02
C ARG A 24 24.48 -0.75 -21.31
N LEU A 25 24.33 -0.44 -22.60
CA LEU A 25 23.85 0.84 -23.08
C LEU A 25 22.63 0.59 -23.97
N VAL A 26 21.47 1.11 -23.55
CA VAL A 26 20.20 0.99 -24.25
C VAL A 26 20.02 2.21 -25.15
N ALA A 27 19.67 1.99 -26.42
CA ALA A 27 19.43 3.04 -27.39
C ALA A 27 17.92 3.33 -27.54
N GLY A 28 17.56 4.61 -27.45
CA GLY A 28 16.24 5.14 -27.79
C GLY A 28 16.30 6.08 -29.00
N PRO A 29 15.18 6.72 -29.39
CA PRO A 29 15.15 7.68 -30.48
C PRO A 29 16.04 8.91 -30.20
N GLY A 30 17.29 8.86 -30.64
CA GLY A 30 18.27 9.94 -30.46
C GLY A 30 18.88 10.07 -29.05
N VAL A 31 18.63 9.11 -28.15
CA VAL A 31 19.11 9.13 -26.76
C VAL A 31 19.69 7.78 -26.37
N TYR A 32 20.56 7.77 -25.35
CA TYR A 32 21.14 6.53 -24.80
C TYR A 32 21.10 6.55 -23.28
N ILE A 33 20.80 5.42 -22.64
CA ILE A 33 20.78 5.27 -21.18
C ILE A 33 21.54 3.99 -20.78
N CYS A 34 22.34 4.05 -19.72
CA CYS A 34 23.08 2.88 -19.23
C CYS A 34 22.35 2.14 -18.11
N ASP A 35 22.77 0.90 -17.83
CA ASP A 35 22.22 0.05 -16.78
C ASP A 35 22.19 0.75 -15.40
N GLU A 36 23.28 1.40 -15.00
CA GLU A 36 23.33 2.10 -13.70
C GLU A 36 22.31 3.25 -13.60
N CYS A 37 22.06 3.98 -14.68
CA CYS A 37 21.07 5.06 -14.67
C CYS A 37 19.65 4.51 -14.68
N ILE A 38 19.42 3.34 -15.30
CA ILE A 38 18.13 2.65 -15.24
C ILE A 38 17.84 2.21 -13.81
N GLU A 39 18.83 1.62 -13.12
CA GLU A 39 18.71 1.23 -11.71
C GLU A 39 18.41 2.43 -10.82
N LEU A 40 19.20 3.51 -10.91
CA LEU A 40 18.98 4.72 -10.12
C LEU A 40 17.63 5.38 -10.41
N CYS A 41 17.21 5.48 -11.68
CA CYS A 41 15.88 5.99 -12.01
C CYS A 41 14.78 5.07 -11.50
N SER A 42 14.98 3.75 -11.49
CA SER A 42 14.00 2.80 -10.94
C SER A 42 13.89 2.90 -9.42
N GLU A 43 14.99 3.17 -8.71
CA GLU A 43 14.99 3.43 -7.26
C GLU A 43 14.24 4.72 -6.94
N ILE A 44 14.56 5.83 -7.62
CA ILE A 44 13.88 7.13 -7.41
C ILE A 44 12.38 7.01 -7.71
N ILE A 45 12.02 6.31 -8.79
CA ILE A 45 10.62 6.08 -9.15
C ILE A 45 9.94 5.13 -8.14
N GLY A 46 10.64 4.10 -7.68
CA GLY A 46 10.13 3.16 -6.67
C GLY A 46 9.78 3.84 -5.35
N GLU A 47 10.62 4.78 -4.89
CA GLU A 47 10.35 5.60 -3.71
C GLU A 47 9.09 6.48 -3.86
N GLU A 48 8.75 6.94 -5.07
CA GLU A 48 7.51 7.71 -5.32
C GLU A 48 6.24 6.83 -5.38
N PHE A 49 6.37 5.53 -5.66
CA PHE A 49 5.23 4.60 -5.77
C PHE A 49 4.85 3.91 -4.46
N GLU A 50 5.71 3.94 -3.43
CA GLU A 50 5.34 3.49 -2.08
C GLU A 50 4.20 4.33 -1.47
N ASP A 51 3.95 5.53 -1.99
CA ASP A 51 2.89 6.44 -1.52
C ASP A 51 1.52 6.28 -2.21
N VAL A 52 1.35 5.44 -3.26
CA VAL A 52 0.09 5.45 -4.07
C VAL A 52 -0.52 4.08 -4.39
N GLY A 53 -0.01 2.98 -3.87
CA GLY A 53 -0.62 1.67 -4.14
C GLY A 53 -0.24 0.62 -3.12
N VAL A 54 -1.14 0.35 -2.17
CA VAL A 54 -0.97 -0.72 -1.18
C VAL A 54 -1.25 -2.07 -1.86
N ASP A 55 -0.34 -2.53 -2.71
CA ASP A 55 -0.27 -3.94 -3.12
C ASP A 55 0.48 -4.71 -2.01
N ILE A 56 -0.16 -4.93 -0.87
CA ILE A 56 0.38 -5.80 0.18
C ILE A 56 0.48 -7.21 -0.40
N GLN A 57 1.71 -7.70 -0.61
CA GLN A 57 1.90 -9.09 -1.05
C GLN A 57 1.40 -10.05 0.04
N MET A 58 0.82 -11.18 -0.37
CA MET A 58 0.18 -12.10 0.58
C MET A 58 1.17 -12.71 1.59
N ASP A 59 2.46 -12.78 1.22
CA ASP A 59 3.56 -13.24 2.07
C ASP A 59 3.96 -12.22 3.15
N GLU A 60 3.50 -10.97 3.06
CA GLU A 60 3.81 -9.90 4.01
C GLU A 60 2.72 -9.70 5.07
N ILE A 61 1.57 -10.36 4.95
CA ILE A 61 0.48 -10.19 5.92
C ILE A 61 0.77 -11.00 7.18
N PRO A 62 0.93 -10.37 8.35
CA PRO A 62 1.20 -11.07 9.60
C PRO A 62 0.04 -12.01 9.96
N LYS A 63 0.37 -13.15 10.58
CA LYS A 63 -0.63 -14.12 11.03
C LYS A 63 -1.52 -13.50 12.11
N PRO A 64 -2.76 -13.99 12.30
CA PRO A 64 -3.65 -13.46 13.33
C PRO A 64 -3.05 -13.47 14.75
N ALA A 65 -2.19 -14.44 15.06
CA ALA A 65 -1.49 -14.50 16.34
C ALA A 65 -0.46 -13.36 16.49
N GLU A 66 0.24 -13.02 15.42
CA GLU A 66 1.23 -11.93 15.38
C GLU A 66 0.55 -10.58 15.50
N ILE A 67 -0.51 -10.35 14.72
CA ILE A 67 -1.34 -9.13 14.82
C ILE A 67 -1.83 -8.94 16.27
N LYS A 68 -2.36 -10.02 16.87
CA LYS A 68 -2.85 -9.98 18.24
C LYS A 68 -1.72 -9.66 19.24
N ASN A 69 -0.54 -10.27 19.08
CA ASN A 69 0.61 -10.00 19.95
C ASN A 69 1.08 -8.54 19.85
N ILE A 70 1.04 -7.94 18.66
CA ILE A 70 1.38 -6.53 18.50
C ILE A 70 0.31 -5.66 19.17
N LEU A 71 -0.98 -5.97 18.98
CA LEU A 71 -2.07 -5.28 19.69
C LEU A 71 -1.96 -5.41 21.22
N ASP A 72 -1.45 -6.52 21.73
CA ASP A 72 -1.23 -6.76 23.16
C ASP A 72 -0.23 -5.73 23.77
N ASN A 73 0.68 -5.16 22.97
CA ASN A 73 1.62 -4.13 23.43
C ASN A 73 0.96 -2.74 23.62
N TYR A 74 -0.18 -2.48 22.97
CA TYR A 74 -0.85 -1.17 23.01
C TYR A 74 -2.16 -1.20 23.79
N VAL A 75 -2.89 -2.33 23.76
CA VAL A 75 -4.21 -2.46 24.37
C VAL A 75 -4.22 -3.62 25.37
N ILE A 76 -4.28 -3.24 26.65
CA ILE A 76 -4.29 -4.18 27.78
C ILE A 76 -5.67 -4.82 27.94
N GLY A 77 -5.73 -6.14 28.01
CA GLY A 77 -6.98 -6.91 28.07
C GLY A 77 -7.75 -6.90 26.74
N GLN A 78 -9.07 -7.08 26.76
CA GLN A 78 -9.90 -7.13 25.54
C GLN A 78 -9.55 -8.30 24.59
N GLU A 79 -9.16 -9.45 25.14
CA GLU A 79 -8.69 -10.63 24.39
C GLU A 79 -9.63 -11.07 23.26
N LYS A 80 -10.94 -11.08 23.53
CA LYS A 80 -11.95 -11.45 22.54
C LYS A 80 -11.96 -10.50 21.34
N ALA A 81 -11.90 -9.18 21.59
CA ALA A 81 -11.90 -8.17 20.54
C ALA A 81 -10.62 -8.24 19.70
N LYS A 82 -9.44 -8.36 20.34
CA LYS A 82 -8.16 -8.49 19.64
C LYS A 82 -8.11 -9.72 18.75
N LYS A 83 -8.59 -10.87 19.24
CA LYS A 83 -8.67 -12.10 18.43
C LYS A 83 -9.61 -11.93 17.24
N SER A 84 -10.80 -11.38 17.44
CA SER A 84 -11.77 -11.15 16.37
C SER A 84 -11.24 -10.18 15.30
N LEU A 85 -10.63 -9.07 15.70
CA LEU A 85 -10.00 -8.11 14.79
C LEU A 85 -8.89 -8.74 13.97
N SER A 86 -7.99 -9.47 14.63
CA SER A 86 -6.84 -10.09 13.98
C SER A 86 -7.25 -11.10 12.91
N VAL A 87 -8.29 -11.91 13.18
CA VAL A 87 -8.82 -12.87 12.19
C VAL A 87 -9.54 -12.16 11.04
N ALA A 88 -10.36 -11.15 11.35
CA ALA A 88 -11.14 -10.43 10.34
C ALA A 88 -10.23 -9.68 9.36
N VAL A 89 -9.18 -9.03 9.83
CA VAL A 89 -8.18 -8.36 8.98
C VAL A 89 -7.41 -9.36 8.13
N TYR A 90 -6.91 -10.43 8.74
CA TYR A 90 -6.19 -11.46 7.99
C TYR A 90 -7.04 -12.02 6.83
N ASN A 91 -8.32 -12.31 7.11
CA ASN A 91 -9.26 -12.75 6.08
C ASN A 91 -9.58 -11.66 5.07
N HIS A 92 -9.61 -10.39 5.47
CA HIS A 92 -9.86 -9.26 4.58
C HIS A 92 -8.77 -9.18 3.49
N TYR A 93 -7.50 -9.25 3.87
CA TYR A 93 -6.40 -9.24 2.89
C TYR A 93 -6.31 -10.54 2.11
N LYS A 94 -6.55 -11.69 2.73
CA LYS A 94 -6.62 -12.96 2.00
C LYS A 94 -7.68 -12.92 0.90
N ARG A 95 -8.81 -12.24 1.14
CA ARG A 95 -9.88 -12.02 0.15
C ARG A 95 -9.51 -11.02 -0.94
N ILE A 96 -8.69 -10.00 -0.63
CA ILE A 96 -8.22 -9.02 -1.62
C ILE A 96 -7.18 -9.67 -2.54
N ASN A 97 -6.24 -10.42 -1.96
CA ASN A 97 -5.12 -11.03 -2.67
C ASN A 97 -5.48 -12.37 -3.33
N SER A 98 -6.60 -12.98 -2.98
CA SER A 98 -7.10 -14.11 -3.75
C SER A 98 -7.53 -13.60 -5.12
N ASP A 99 -6.81 -13.99 -6.16
CA ASP A 99 -7.26 -13.80 -7.54
C ASP A 99 -8.68 -14.36 -7.63
N ILE A 100 -9.65 -13.46 -7.86
CA ILE A 100 -11.10 -13.70 -7.90
C ILE A 100 -11.50 -14.76 -8.96
N VAL A 101 -10.54 -15.31 -9.70
CA VAL A 101 -10.71 -16.05 -10.94
C VAL A 101 -10.80 -17.57 -10.74
N THR A 102 -10.50 -18.13 -9.56
CA THR A 102 -10.25 -19.59 -9.46
C THR A 102 -11.32 -20.46 -8.83
N ASP A 103 -12.42 -19.94 -8.28
CA ASP A 103 -13.52 -20.80 -7.81
C ASP A 103 -14.85 -20.02 -7.76
N ASP A 104 -15.98 -20.69 -8.06
CA ASP A 104 -17.38 -20.19 -7.92
C ASP A 104 -17.78 -19.86 -6.44
N VAL A 105 -16.79 -19.62 -5.57
CA VAL A 105 -16.96 -19.40 -4.14
C VAL A 105 -16.87 -17.89 -3.85
N GLU A 106 -18.02 -17.28 -3.60
CA GLU A 106 -18.10 -15.88 -3.17
C GLU A 106 -17.60 -15.71 -1.73
N LEU A 107 -16.46 -15.05 -1.55
CA LEU A 107 -15.93 -14.70 -0.23
C LEU A 107 -16.64 -13.47 0.36
N GLN A 108 -17.29 -13.65 1.51
CA GLN A 108 -17.99 -12.55 2.21
C GLN A 108 -17.04 -11.60 2.95
N LYS A 109 -17.45 -10.33 3.08
CA LYS A 109 -16.74 -9.32 3.87
C LYS A 109 -16.84 -9.60 5.37
N SER A 110 -15.73 -9.48 6.08
CA SER A 110 -15.65 -9.64 7.54
C SER A 110 -15.79 -8.29 8.27
N ASN A 111 -17.00 -7.69 8.22
CA ASN A 111 -17.29 -6.46 8.96
C ASN A 111 -17.41 -6.74 10.47
N ILE A 112 -17.04 -5.77 11.31
CA ILE A 112 -16.96 -5.94 12.77
C ILE A 112 -17.82 -4.89 13.46
N LEU A 113 -18.65 -5.34 14.43
CA LEU A 113 -19.31 -4.48 15.40
C LEU A 113 -18.61 -4.62 16.76
N MET A 114 -18.05 -3.51 17.27
CA MET A 114 -17.40 -3.47 18.57
C MET A 114 -18.33 -2.90 19.64
N ILE A 115 -18.68 -3.72 20.64
CA ILE A 115 -19.54 -3.33 21.76
C ILE A 115 -18.71 -3.27 23.04
N GLY A 116 -18.79 -2.17 23.76
CA GLY A 116 -18.10 -2.00 25.05
C GLY A 116 -18.32 -0.62 25.66
N PRO A 117 -18.02 -0.42 26.96
CA PRO A 117 -18.23 0.84 27.65
C PRO A 117 -17.35 1.96 27.09
N THR A 118 -17.64 3.21 27.45
CA THR A 118 -16.78 4.35 27.11
C THR A 118 -15.38 4.16 27.69
N GLY A 119 -14.36 4.63 26.99
CA GLY A 119 -12.96 4.51 27.43
C GLY A 119 -12.33 3.11 27.37
N SER A 120 -13.03 2.08 26.84
CA SER A 120 -12.51 0.70 26.79
C SER A 120 -11.47 0.42 25.70
N GLY A 121 -11.00 1.44 24.97
CA GLY A 121 -9.99 1.29 23.92
C GLY A 121 -10.49 0.90 22.53
N LYS A 122 -11.79 1.01 22.22
CA LYS A 122 -12.34 0.68 20.89
C LYS A 122 -11.67 1.43 19.75
N THR A 123 -11.57 2.76 19.86
CA THR A 123 -10.92 3.61 18.86
C THR A 123 -9.42 3.34 18.77
N LEU A 124 -8.77 3.11 19.92
CA LEU A 124 -7.35 2.79 19.98
C LEU A 124 -7.03 1.47 19.26
N LEU A 125 -7.86 0.43 19.44
CA LEU A 125 -7.70 -0.85 18.72
C LEU A 125 -7.68 -0.64 17.20
N ALA A 126 -8.63 0.13 16.66
CA ALA A 126 -8.72 0.38 15.23
C ALA A 126 -7.53 1.22 14.71
N GLN A 127 -7.15 2.28 15.43
CA GLN A 127 -6.01 3.13 15.07
C GLN A 127 -4.68 2.38 15.12
N THR A 128 -4.45 1.58 16.16
CA THR A 128 -3.23 0.78 16.28
C THR A 128 -3.17 -0.26 15.17
N LEU A 129 -4.28 -0.90 14.83
CA LEU A 129 -4.34 -1.89 13.77
C LEU A 129 -3.98 -1.30 12.40
N ALA A 130 -4.51 -0.12 12.07
CA ALA A 130 -4.15 0.60 10.85
C ALA A 130 -2.66 0.94 10.78
N LYS A 131 -2.07 1.40 11.89
CA LYS A 131 -0.64 1.70 11.98
C LYS A 131 0.26 0.47 11.79
N ILE A 132 -0.15 -0.68 12.34
CA ILE A 132 0.61 -1.93 12.23
C ILE A 132 0.65 -2.41 10.78
N LEU A 133 -0.46 -2.25 10.06
CA LEU A 133 -0.63 -2.75 8.70
C LEU A 133 -0.21 -1.72 7.63
N ASN A 134 0.19 -0.52 8.07
CA ASN A 134 0.56 0.60 7.21
C ASN A 134 -0.46 0.86 6.09
N VAL A 135 -1.75 0.99 6.46
CA VAL A 135 -2.83 1.18 5.49
C VAL A 135 -3.66 2.44 5.76
N PRO A 136 -4.27 3.03 4.71
CA PRO A 136 -5.16 4.17 4.86
C PRO A 136 -6.28 3.88 5.86
N PHE A 137 -6.60 4.88 6.69
CA PHE A 137 -7.58 4.72 7.76
C PHE A 137 -8.41 5.98 7.95
N ALA A 138 -9.73 5.81 7.84
CA ALA A 138 -10.70 6.88 8.06
C ALA A 138 -11.51 6.63 9.34
N ILE A 139 -11.70 7.68 10.12
CA ILE A 139 -12.59 7.71 11.28
C ILE A 139 -13.79 8.57 10.93
N ALA A 140 -14.99 8.06 11.19
CA ALA A 140 -16.24 8.78 11.01
C ALA A 140 -17.13 8.63 12.24
N ASP A 141 -17.92 9.67 12.54
CA ASP A 141 -18.95 9.65 13.58
C ASP A 141 -20.32 9.49 12.91
N ALA A 142 -21.05 8.43 13.25
CA ALA A 142 -22.37 8.21 12.67
C ALA A 142 -23.40 9.28 13.07
N THR A 143 -23.16 10.04 14.14
CA THR A 143 -24.07 11.11 14.58
C THR A 143 -23.99 12.36 13.72
N SER A 144 -22.91 12.57 12.95
CA SER A 144 -22.79 13.67 11.98
C SER A 144 -23.38 13.35 10.61
N LEU A 145 -23.70 12.08 10.34
CA LEU A 145 -24.23 11.63 9.05
C LEU A 145 -25.71 11.97 8.93
N THR A 146 -26.08 12.59 7.81
CA THR A 146 -27.47 12.92 7.48
C THR A 146 -27.87 12.30 6.14
N GLU A 147 -29.17 12.15 5.93
CA GLU A 147 -29.70 11.71 4.63
C GLU A 147 -29.32 12.69 3.50
N ALA A 148 -29.22 12.17 2.27
CA ALA A 148 -28.91 12.98 1.10
C ALA A 148 -29.88 14.16 0.95
N GLY A 149 -29.33 15.35 0.76
CA GLY A 149 -30.12 16.59 0.62
C GLY A 149 -30.42 17.32 1.95
N TYR A 150 -29.94 16.81 3.09
CA TYR A 150 -29.95 17.54 4.37
C TYR A 150 -28.58 18.15 4.69
N VAL A 151 -28.57 19.13 5.60
CA VAL A 151 -27.34 19.79 6.06
C VAL A 151 -26.62 18.86 7.04
N GLY A 152 -25.54 18.23 6.59
CA GLY A 152 -24.69 17.33 7.38
C GLY A 152 -23.58 16.68 6.54
N GLU A 153 -22.88 15.72 7.12
CA GLU A 153 -21.77 15.04 6.45
C GLU A 153 -22.30 13.87 5.60
N ASP A 154 -21.98 13.85 4.31
CA ASP A 154 -22.31 12.74 3.41
C ASP A 154 -21.41 11.51 3.68
N VAL A 155 -21.95 10.30 3.46
CA VAL A 155 -21.22 9.03 3.49
C VAL A 155 -20.06 9.04 2.50
N GLU A 156 -20.21 9.71 1.35
CA GLU A 156 -19.13 9.84 0.35
C GLU A 156 -17.88 10.53 0.90
N ASN A 157 -18.04 11.45 1.87
CA ASN A 157 -16.90 12.12 2.51
C ASN A 157 -16.03 11.16 3.32
N ILE A 158 -16.60 10.07 3.84
CA ILE A 158 -15.83 9.03 4.54
C ILE A 158 -14.87 8.34 3.57
N LEU A 159 -15.34 8.06 2.34
CA LEU A 159 -14.51 7.46 1.29
C LEU A 159 -13.45 8.45 0.80
N LEU A 160 -13.81 9.72 0.62
CA LEU A 160 -12.84 10.76 0.25
C LEU A 160 -11.70 10.85 1.28
N LYS A 161 -12.04 10.86 2.57
CA LYS A 161 -11.05 10.83 3.66
C LYS A 161 -10.16 9.60 3.61
N LEU A 162 -10.70 8.43 3.24
CA LEU A 162 -9.92 7.21 3.13
C LEU A 162 -8.94 7.22 1.94
N ILE A 163 -9.34 7.83 0.82
CA ILE A 163 -8.50 7.92 -0.40
C ILE A 163 -7.38 8.96 -0.23
N GLN A 164 -7.63 10.02 0.55
CA GLN A 164 -6.65 11.10 0.81
C GLN A 164 -5.74 10.83 2.01
N ALA A 165 -5.96 9.74 2.76
CA ALA A 165 -5.26 9.41 4.02
C ALA A 165 -3.98 8.60 3.81
#